data_AF-A0A437MID7-F1
#
_entry.id   AF-A0A437MID7-F1
#
_cell.length_a   1.000
_cell.length_b   1.000
_cell.length_c   1.000
_cell.angle_alpha   90.00
_cell.angle_beta   90.00
_cell.angle_gamma   90.00
#
_symmetry.space_group_name_H-M   'P 1'
#
loop_
_entity.id
_entity.type
_entity.pdbx_description
1 polymer ?
#
loop_
_entity_poly.entity_id
_entity_poly.type
_entity_poly.pdbx_seq_one_letter_code
_entity_poly.pdbx_strand_id
1 'polypeptide(L)' 'MRRSIPITDHSNLVAVAALGRAGWYLIALDPRLRPLHRAGFSGPAETERAALHLLRRARRQESHAHA' A
#
# COMPACT_ATOMS: atom_id res chain seq x y z
N MET A 1 1.77 -0.44 -22.67
CA MET A 1 1.97 -1.54 -21.72
C MET A 1 1.53 -1.09 -20.33
N ARG A 2 0.60 -1.79 -19.67
CA ARG A 2 0.32 -1.56 -18.24
C ARG A 2 1.49 -2.12 -17.43
N ARG A 3 1.97 -1.38 -16.43
CA ARG A 3 2.97 -1.84 -15.46
C ARG A 3 2.31 -1.99 -14.10
N SER A 4 2.57 -3.11 -13.45
CA SER A 4 2.05 -3.44 -12.12
C SER A 4 3.20 -4.04 -11.31
N ILE A 5 3.43 -3.49 -10.12
CA ILE A 5 4.48 -3.93 -9.20
C ILE A 5 3.79 -4.42 -7.91
N PRO A 6 3.98 -5.70 -7.53
CA PRO A 6 3.41 -6.21 -6.30
C PRO A 6 4.07 -5.53 -5.08
N ILE A 7 3.27 -5.22 -4.07
CA ILE A 7 3.75 -4.75 -2.77
C ILE A 7 3.46 -5.85 -1.76
N THR A 8 4.51 -6.36 -1.12
CA THR A 8 4.42 -7.46 -0.17
C THR A 8 4.81 -7.03 1.24
N ASP A 9 4.13 -7.55 2.25
CA ASP A 9 4.46 -7.40 3.66
C ASP A 9 4.49 -8.79 4.31
N HIS A 10 5.63 -9.19 4.88
CA HIS A 10 5.84 -10.53 5.45
C HIS A 10 5.44 -11.67 4.49
N SER A 11 5.88 -11.57 3.22
CA SER A 11 5.54 -12.50 2.13
C SER A 11 4.07 -12.52 1.70
N ASN A 12 3.20 -11.70 2.29
CA ASN A 12 1.80 -11.56 1.85
C ASN A 12 1.68 -10.41 0.85
N LEU A 13 0.97 -10.64 -0.25
CA LEU A 13 0.63 -9.58 -1.19
C LEU A 13 -0.45 -8.68 -0.57
N VAL A 14 -0.09 -7.44 -0.28
CA VAL A 14 -0.98 -6.49 0.44
C VAL A 14 -1.50 -5.36 -0.44
N ALA A 15 -0.79 -5.04 -1.52
CA ALA A 15 -1.22 -4.04 -2.50
C ALA A 15 -0.49 -4.24 -3.84
N VAL A 16 -0.90 -3.45 -4.84
CA VAL A 16 -0.24 -3.35 -6.13
C VAL A 16 -0.01 -1.88 -6.47
N ALA A 17 1.22 -1.50 -6.80
CA ALA A 17 1.50 -0.23 -7.46
C ALA A 17 1.21 -0.39 -8.96
N ALA A 18 0.25 0.37 -9.49
CA ALA A 18 -0.18 0.28 -10.88
C ALA A 18 0.10 1.59 -11.61
N LEU A 19 0.62 1.50 -12.83
CA LEU A 19 0.77 2.64 -13.73
C LEU A 19 -0.51 2.82 -14.56
N GLY A 20 -1.19 3.95 -14.36
CA GLY A 20 -2.41 4.35 -15.08
C GLY A 20 -2.20 5.54 -15.99
N ARG A 21 -3.31 6.11 -16.46
CA ARG A 21 -3.30 7.32 -17.32
C ARG A 21 -2.75 8.55 -16.60
N ALA A 22 -3.01 8.67 -15.30
CA ALA A 22 -2.62 9.82 -14.48
C ALA A 22 -1.34 9.59 -13.66
N GLY A 23 -0.56 8.54 -13.97
CA GLY A 23 0.63 8.17 -13.21
C GLY A 23 0.45 6.93 -12.33
N TRP A 24 1.30 6.79 -11.32
CA TRP A 24 1.29 5.65 -10.41
C TRP A 24 0.19 5.80 -9.36
N TYR A 25 -0.51 4.70 -9.06
CA TYR A 25 -1.51 4.65 -8.00
C TYR A 25 -1.48 3.31 -7.28
N LEU A 26 -1.99 3.30 -6.04
CA LEU A 26 -2.08 2.09 -5.22
C LEU A 26 -3.41 1.37 -5.41
N ILE A 27 -3.38 0.06 -5.60
CA ILE A 27 -4.54 -0.83 -5.49
C ILE A 27 -4.41 -1.61 -4.19
N ALA A 28 -5.22 -1.27 -3.19
CA ALA A 28 -5.22 -1.92 -1.89
C ALA A 28 -5.87 -3.30 -1.97
N LEU A 29 -5.22 -4.32 -1.39
CA LEU A 29 -5.77 -5.66 -1.18
C LEU A 29 -6.01 -5.93 0.32
N ASP A 30 -5.11 -5.43 1.16
CA ASP A 30 -5.29 -5.43 2.62
C ASP A 30 -6.30 -4.34 3.05
N PRO A 31 -7.31 -4.65 3.88
CA PRO A 31 -8.29 -3.68 4.38
C PRO A 31 -7.68 -2.47 5.10
N ARG A 32 -6.55 -2.64 5.78
CA ARG A 32 -5.82 -1.57 6.49
C ARG A 32 -5.27 -0.52 5.53
N LEU A 33 -5.12 -0.86 4.24
CA LEU A 33 -4.66 0.02 3.17
C LEU A 33 -5.78 0.72 2.41
N ARG A 34 -7.06 0.52 2.76
CA ARG A 34 -8.19 1.23 2.12
C ARG A 34 -8.01 2.75 2.06
N PRO A 35 -7.42 3.45 3.05
CA PRO A 35 -7.18 4.90 2.94
C PRO A 35 -6.27 5.32 1.78
N LEU A 36 -5.44 4.41 1.27
CA LEU A 36 -4.55 4.66 0.13
C LEU A 36 -5.09 4.09 -1.19
N HIS A 37 -6.27 3.48 -1.19
CA HIS A 37 -6.83 2.89 -2.40
C HIS A 37 -7.05 3.98 -3.47
N ARG A 38 -6.49 3.78 -4.66
CA ARG A 38 -6.45 4.74 -5.80
C ARG A 38 -5.71 6.05 -5.52
N ALA A 39 -5.03 6.19 -4.39
CA ALA A 39 -4.16 7.34 -4.14
C ALA A 39 -3.03 7.39 -5.18
N GLY A 40 -2.71 8.59 -5.66
CA GLY A 40 -1.65 8.84 -6.66
C GLY A 40 -0.28 9.02 -6.01
N PHE A 41 0.77 8.60 -6.71
CA PHE A 41 2.16 8.67 -6.26
C PHE A 41 3.09 9.02 -7.43
N SER A 42 4.27 9.53 -7.11
CA SER A 42 5.29 9.90 -8.11
C SER A 42 5.94 8.67 -8.74
N GLY A 43 5.94 7.53 -8.03
CA GLY A 43 6.56 6.30 -8.47
C GLY A 43 6.23 5.09 -7.60
N PRO A 44 6.59 3.88 -8.05
CA PRO A 44 6.24 2.65 -7.36
C PRO A 44 6.91 2.52 -5.99
N ALA A 45 8.15 3.00 -5.84
CA ALA A 45 8.86 3.00 -4.57
C ALA A 45 8.20 3.91 -3.52
N GLU A 46 7.60 5.03 -3.96
CA GLU A 46 6.81 5.89 -3.06
C GLU A 46 5.51 5.19 -2.65
N THR A 47 4.82 4.55 -3.60
CA THR A 47 3.62 3.76 -3.36
C THR A 47 3.87 2.65 -2.32
N GLU A 48 4.96 1.91 -2.46
CA GLU A 48 5.38 0.86 -1.52
C GLU A 48 5.67 1.42 -0.12
N ARG A 49 6.46 2.48 -0.02
CA ARG A 49 6.77 3.11 1.28
C ARG A 49 5.51 3.59 2.00
N ALA A 50 4.56 4.19 1.29
CA ALA A 50 3.30 4.64 1.86
C ALA A 50 2.46 3.46 2.39
N ALA A 51 2.36 2.37 1.63
CA ALA A 51 1.66 1.16 2.05
C ALA A 51 2.26 0.55 3.32
N LEU A 52 3.58 0.31 3.32
CA LEU A 52 4.28 -0.30 4.44
C LEU A 52 4.25 0.59 5.69
N HIS A 53 4.32 1.92 5.52
CA HIS A 53 4.20 2.85 6.63
C HIS A 53 2.82 2.75 7.31
N LEU A 54 1.74 2.70 6.52
CA LEU A 54 0.39 2.59 7.06
C LEU A 54 0.16 1.24 7.77
N LEU A 55 0.66 0.13 7.22
CA LEU A 55 0.57 -1.19 7.86
C LEU A 55 1.32 -1.23 9.20
N ARG A 56 2.52 -0.64 9.26
CA ARG A 56 3.29 -0.53 10.52
C ARG A 56 2.54 0.31 11.55
N ARG A 57 1.89 1.39 11.11
CA ARG A 57 1.06 2.24 12.00
C ARG A 57 -0.13 1.46 12.55
N ALA A 58 -0.87 0.75 11.69
CA ALA A 58 -2.03 -0.05 12.10
C ALA A 58 -1.65 -1.12 13.16
N ARG A 59 -0.55 -1.84 12.95
CA ARG A 59 -0.04 -2.84 13.91
C ARG A 59 0.33 -2.25 15.28
N ARG A 60 0.91 -1.04 15.31
CA ARG A 60 1.18 -0.35 16.59
C ARG A 60 -0.10 0.01 17.33
N GLN A 61 -1.14 0.43 16.61
CA GLN A 61 -2.42 0.77 17.21
C GLN A 61 -3.15 -0.46 17.77
N GLU A 62 -3.09 -1.59 17.05
CA GLU A 62 -3.62 -2.88 17.50
C GLU A 62 -2.92 -3.34 18.80
N SER A 63 -1.60 -3.17 18.91
CA SER A 63 -0.84 -3.55 20.10
C SER A 63 -1.20 -2.72 21.34
N HIS A 64 -1.55 -1.46 21.16
CA HIS A 64 -1.96 -0.56 22.26
C HIS A 64 -3.42 -0.76 22.70
N ALA A 65 -4.27 -1.37 21.87
CA ALA A 65 -5.68 -1.62 22.20
C ALA A 65 -5.88 -2.87 23.08
N HIS A 66 -4.84 -3.72 23.20
CA HIS A 66 -4.88 -4.98 23.93
C HIS A 66 -4.04 -4.98 25.23
N ALA A 67 -3.58 -3.82 25.67
CA ALA A 67 -2.88 -3.61 26.94
C ALA A 67 -3.77 -2.84 27.92
#